data_AF-A0A6H1ZGV9-F1
#
_entry.id   AF-A0A6H1ZGV9-F1
#
_cell.length_a   1.000
_cell.length_b   1.000
_cell.length_c   1.000
_cell.angle_alpha   90.00
_cell.angle_beta   90.00
_cell.angle_gamma   90.00
#
_symmetry.space_group_name_H-M   'P 1'
#
loop_
_entity.id
_entity.type
_entity.pdbx_description
1 polymer ?
#
loop_
_entity_poly.entity_id
_entity_poly.type
_entity_poly.pdbx_seq_one_letter_code
_entity_poly.pdbx_strand_id
1 'polypeptide(L)'
;MTPAKFARDECANLIAPRECLGVSVDSLLDHGQPKTATPRDVCLIFLGKRCTYFERVILPLADDPSPKDDPGLQARRAYARSEYLGLHARAKTRTHPRTPPRSCADCGTPIPPRFRLCHACRAKHQRLAYRRNRARLHHDQLPRHLPH
;
A
#
# COMPACT_ATOMS: atom_id res chain seq x y z
N MET A 1 19.17 20.22 6.38
CA MET A 1 17.81 20.46 6.91
C MET A 1 17.25 19.13 7.37
N THR A 2 16.69 19.00 8.58
CA THR A 2 16.10 17.73 9.04
C THR A 2 14.65 17.58 8.54
N PRO A 3 14.05 16.37 8.53
CA PRO A 3 12.64 16.19 8.19
C PRO A 3 11.69 17.04 9.04
N ALA A 4 11.99 17.18 10.35
CA ALA A 4 11.21 18.03 11.26
C ALA A 4 11.32 19.51 10.92
N LYS A 5 12.52 19.99 10.51
CA LYS A 5 12.69 21.37 10.03
C LYS A 5 11.95 21.57 8.70
N PHE A 6 12.03 20.61 7.78
CA PHE A 6 11.32 20.68 6.50
C PHE A 6 9.80 20.74 6.69
N ALA A 7 9.27 19.92 7.61
CA ALA A 7 7.87 20.00 8.00
C ALA A 7 7.51 21.35 8.64
N ARG A 8 8.40 21.94 9.44
CA ARG A 8 8.16 23.26 10.04
C ARG A 8 8.12 24.37 9.00
N ASP A 9 9.02 24.31 8.04
CA ASP A 9 9.18 25.37 7.05
C ASP A 9 8.06 25.31 5.98
N GLU A 10 7.47 24.14 5.70
CA GLU A 10 6.60 23.95 4.53
C GLU A 10 5.22 23.30 4.82
N CYS A 11 5.02 22.65 5.97
CA CYS A 11 3.80 21.88 6.22
C CYS A 11 2.67 22.77 6.74
N ALA A 12 1.67 23.03 5.91
CA ALA A 12 0.45 23.74 6.30
C ALA A 12 -0.33 23.07 7.45
N ASN A 13 -0.09 21.79 7.71
CA ASN A 13 -0.70 21.06 8.81
C ASN A 13 0.00 21.27 10.16
N LEU A 14 1.19 21.88 10.20
CA LEU A 14 1.92 22.14 11.45
C LEU A 14 1.58 23.56 11.94
N ILE A 15 0.87 23.68 13.07
CA ILE A 15 0.35 24.97 13.57
C ILE A 15 1.31 25.60 14.58
N ALA A 16 1.88 24.77 15.45
CA ALA A 16 2.85 25.16 16.46
C ALA A 16 4.11 24.30 16.32
N PRO A 17 5.21 24.56 17.05
CA PRO A 17 6.49 23.89 16.82
C PRO A 17 6.44 22.36 16.78
N ARG A 18 5.43 21.75 17.42
CA ARG A 18 5.15 20.31 17.38
C ARG A 18 3.69 19.95 17.14
N GLU A 19 2.74 20.88 17.15
CA GLU A 19 1.30 20.58 17.06
C GLU A 19 0.83 20.48 15.61
N CYS A 20 -0.10 19.56 15.35
CA CYS A 20 -0.60 19.28 14.00
C CYS A 20 -2.12 19.43 13.92
N LEU A 21 -2.61 20.16 12.92
CA LEU A 21 -4.02 20.28 12.59
C LEU A 21 -4.62 18.92 12.17
N GLY A 22 -3.79 18.09 11.54
CA GLY A 22 -4.15 16.73 11.15
C GLY A 22 -5.21 16.65 10.07
N VAL A 23 -5.22 17.61 9.14
CA VAL A 23 -6.06 17.53 7.93
C VAL A 23 -5.61 16.35 7.08
N SER A 24 -6.56 15.52 6.64
CA SER A 24 -6.25 14.41 5.74
C SER A 24 -5.95 14.91 4.33
N VAL A 25 -5.11 14.17 3.58
CA VAL A 25 -4.83 14.49 2.16
C VAL A 25 -6.12 14.47 1.34
N ASP A 26 -7.05 13.58 1.68
CA ASP A 26 -8.33 13.45 0.98
C ASP A 26 -9.28 14.63 1.26
N SER A 27 -9.00 15.45 2.28
CA SER A 27 -9.75 16.68 2.56
C SER A 27 -9.17 17.91 1.84
N LEU A 28 -8.08 17.77 1.07
CA LEU A 28 -7.48 18.88 0.30
C LEU A 28 -8.22 19.20 -0.98
N LEU A 29 -8.80 18.19 -1.63
CA LEU A 29 -9.60 18.36 -2.85
C LEU A 29 -11.05 18.54 -2.47
N ASP A 30 -11.70 19.57 -3.02
CA ASP A 30 -13.12 19.79 -2.77
C ASP A 30 -13.96 18.97 -3.76
N HIS A 31 -14.64 17.95 -3.24
CA HIS A 31 -15.65 17.17 -3.95
C HIS A 31 -17.04 17.34 -3.30
N GLY A 32 -17.23 18.39 -2.49
CA GLY A 32 -18.46 18.59 -1.71
C GLY A 32 -18.57 17.71 -0.46
N GLN A 33 -17.50 16.99 -0.08
CA GLN A 33 -17.43 16.22 1.16
C GLN A 33 -17.10 17.11 2.37
N PRO A 34 -17.56 16.75 3.58
CA PRO A 34 -17.14 17.43 4.80
C PRO A 34 -15.62 17.29 4.99
N LYS A 35 -14.94 18.42 5.19
CA LYS A 35 -13.50 18.46 5.46
C LYS A 35 -13.25 17.99 6.89
N THR A 36 -12.43 16.96 7.05
CA THR A 36 -12.14 16.38 8.36
C THR A 36 -10.70 16.66 8.76
N ALA A 37 -10.54 17.04 10.03
CA ALA A 37 -9.25 17.23 10.66
C ALA A 37 -9.20 16.38 11.93
N THR A 38 -8.05 15.78 12.20
CA THR A 38 -7.80 15.07 13.46
C THR A 38 -6.61 15.72 14.15
N PRO A 39 -6.84 16.79 14.93
CA PRO A 39 -5.78 17.51 15.62
C PRO A 39 -4.94 16.58 16.50
N ARG A 40 -3.66 16.89 16.62
CA ARG A 40 -2.69 16.14 17.41
C ARG A 40 -1.76 17.08 18.17
N ASP A 41 -1.59 16.81 19.45
CA ASP A 41 -0.65 17.53 20.32
C ASP A 41 0.80 17.41 19.82
N VAL A 42 1.13 16.27 19.19
CA VAL A 42 2.45 16.05 18.60
C VAL A 42 2.35 15.50 17.18
N CYS A 43 2.99 16.20 16.25
CA CYS A 43 3.11 15.87 14.85
C CYS A 43 3.89 14.56 14.68
N LEU A 44 3.41 13.72 13.76
CA LEU A 44 3.97 12.40 13.49
C LEU A 44 5.45 12.46 13.07
N ILE A 45 5.86 13.52 12.35
CA ILE A 45 7.26 13.72 11.96
C ILE A 45 8.16 13.90 13.18
N PHE A 46 7.71 14.64 14.20
CA PHE A 46 8.45 14.83 15.45
C PHE A 46 8.47 13.58 16.34
N LEU A 47 7.55 12.65 16.10
CA LEU A 47 7.53 11.33 16.73
C LEU A 47 8.33 10.27 15.95
N GLY A 48 8.98 10.64 14.84
CA GLY A 48 9.66 9.68 13.96
C GLY A 48 8.70 8.65 13.36
N LYS A 49 7.41 9.01 13.18
CA LYS A 49 6.37 8.17 12.57
C LYS A 49 6.07 8.64 11.15
N ARG A 50 5.57 7.73 10.32
CA ARG A 50 5.13 8.06 8.96
C ARG A 50 3.94 9.00 9.01
N CYS A 51 3.96 10.01 8.14
CA CYS A 51 2.88 10.97 7.99
C CYS A 51 2.44 11.02 6.52
N THR A 52 1.24 10.54 6.22
CA THR A 52 0.72 10.48 4.84
C THR A 52 0.65 11.87 4.20
N TYR A 53 0.29 12.90 4.97
CA TYR A 53 0.27 14.27 4.49
C TYR A 53 1.66 14.74 4.06
N PHE A 54 2.65 14.54 4.94
CA PHE A 54 4.04 14.88 4.62
C PHE A 54 4.53 14.11 3.39
N GLU A 55 4.21 12.82 3.27
CA GLU A 55 4.64 11.99 2.14
C GLU A 55 4.03 12.38 0.80
N ARG A 56 2.76 12.78 0.78
CA ARG A 56 2.04 13.08 -0.47
C ARG A 56 2.08 14.56 -0.86
N VAL A 57 2.26 15.46 0.09
CA VAL A 57 2.14 16.90 -0.13
C VAL A 57 3.48 17.60 0.03
N ILE A 58 4.26 17.26 1.06
CA ILE A 58 5.48 18.00 1.41
C ILE A 58 6.74 17.41 0.78
N LEU A 59 6.89 16.08 0.77
CA LEU A 59 8.04 15.42 0.14
C LEU A 59 8.20 15.76 -1.34
N PRO A 60 7.13 15.86 -2.15
CA PRO A 60 7.25 16.27 -3.55
C PRO A 60 7.89 17.65 -3.75
N LEU A 61 7.79 18.57 -2.78
CA LEU A 61 8.41 19.90 -2.86
C LEU A 61 9.94 19.85 -2.93
N ALA A 62 10.55 18.70 -2.64
CA ALA A 62 11.98 18.48 -2.84
C ALA A 62 12.37 18.33 -4.32
N ASP A 63 11.42 18.00 -5.18
CA ASP A 63 11.64 17.90 -6.63
C ASP A 63 11.52 19.27 -7.31
N ASP A 64 10.88 20.25 -6.65
CA ASP A 64 10.73 21.60 -7.17
C ASP A 64 12.08 22.34 -7.27
N PRO A 65 12.29 23.15 -8.32
CA PRO A 65 13.50 23.93 -8.47
C PRO A 65 13.63 24.98 -7.36
N SER A 66 14.88 25.26 -6.97
CA SER A 66 15.16 26.35 -6.04
C SER A 66 14.70 27.70 -6.58
N PRO A 67 14.04 28.54 -5.76
CA PRO A 67 13.84 29.96 -6.05
C PRO A 67 15.17 30.69 -6.30
N LYS A 68 15.15 31.81 -7.03
CA LYS A 68 16.36 32.59 -7.36
C LYS A 68 17.04 33.20 -6.13
N ASP A 69 16.25 33.54 -5.13
CA ASP A 69 16.64 34.11 -3.85
C ASP A 69 17.17 33.06 -2.85
N ASP A 70 16.98 31.77 -3.12
CA ASP A 70 17.50 30.69 -2.27
C ASP A 70 17.94 29.46 -3.10
N PRO A 71 19.09 29.55 -3.80
CA PRO A 71 19.56 28.49 -4.70
C PRO A 71 19.84 27.16 -3.98
N GLY A 72 20.08 27.19 -2.66
CA GLY A 72 20.33 26.00 -1.86
C GLY A 72 19.09 25.25 -1.38
N LEU A 73 17.89 25.80 -1.59
CA LEU A 73 16.65 25.26 -1.02
C LEU A 73 16.37 23.84 -1.48
N GLN A 74 16.44 23.57 -2.79
CA GLN A 74 16.20 22.24 -3.36
C GLN A 74 17.15 21.20 -2.77
N ALA A 75 18.45 21.49 -2.67
CA ALA A 75 19.43 20.58 -2.08
C ALA A 75 19.11 20.27 -0.61
N ARG A 76 18.69 21.29 0.17
CA ARG A 76 18.30 21.09 1.57
C ARG A 76 17.01 20.28 1.71
N ARG A 77 16.02 20.49 0.83
CA ARG A 77 14.77 19.70 0.77
C ARG A 77 15.05 18.26 0.35
N ALA A 78 15.90 18.05 -0.65
CA ALA A 78 16.32 16.73 -1.12
C ALA A 78 17.03 15.93 0.00
N TYR A 79 17.92 16.58 0.75
CA TYR A 79 18.55 15.97 1.92
C TYR A 79 17.53 15.60 3.01
N ALA A 80 16.57 16.48 3.31
CA ALA A 80 15.51 16.16 4.27
C ALA A 80 14.64 14.97 3.82
N ARG A 81 14.36 14.87 2.51
CA ARG A 81 13.67 13.71 1.91
C ARG A 81 14.48 12.43 2.06
N SER A 82 15.77 12.43 1.76
CA SER A 82 16.61 11.23 1.90
C SER A 82 16.68 10.75 3.35
N GLU A 83 16.81 11.68 4.31
CA GLU A 83 16.79 11.36 5.75
C GLU A 83 15.45 10.74 6.17
N TYR A 84 14.32 11.35 5.79
CA TYR A 84 12.98 10.82 6.09
C TYR A 84 12.78 9.41 5.51
N LEU A 85 13.14 9.23 4.23
CA LEU A 85 13.02 7.93 3.57
C LEU A 85 13.97 6.91 4.18
N GLY A 86 15.18 7.28 4.59
CA GLY A 86 16.13 6.41 5.27
C GLY A 86 15.60 5.89 6.61
N LEU A 87 14.99 6.78 7.42
CA LEU A 87 14.34 6.43 8.69
C LEU A 87 13.22 5.40 8.49
N HIS A 88 12.45 5.51 7.40
CA HIS A 88 11.28 4.67 7.15
C HIS A 88 11.51 3.51 6.17
N ALA A 89 12.65 3.45 5.47
CA ALA A 89 13.03 2.33 4.62
C ALA A 89 13.23 1.05 5.45
N ARG A 90 13.81 1.20 6.65
CA ARG A 90 14.01 0.11 7.63
C ARG A 90 12.69 -0.42 8.22
N ALA A 91 11.59 0.31 8.06
CA ALA A 91 10.26 -0.16 8.48
C ALA A 91 9.60 -1.05 7.41
N LYS A 92 9.95 -0.90 6.12
CA LYS A 92 9.43 -1.77 5.04
C LYS A 92 10.02 -3.18 5.08
N THR A 93 11.19 -3.38 5.67
CA THR A 93 11.76 -4.73 5.90
C THR A 93 11.10 -5.49 7.06
N ARG A 94 10.17 -4.87 7.79
CA ARG A 94 9.31 -5.54 8.79
C ARG A 94 7.96 -5.98 8.22
N THR A 95 7.84 -6.09 6.90
CA THR A 95 6.74 -6.84 6.29
C THR A 95 7.00 -8.33 6.54
N HIS A 96 6.45 -8.81 7.65
CA HIS A 96 6.43 -10.19 8.16
C HIS A 96 6.78 -11.32 7.16
N PRO A 97 7.62 -12.27 7.61
CA PRO A 97 7.31 -13.69 7.46
C PRO A 97 7.16 -14.30 8.86
N ARG A 98 6.16 -13.85 9.63
CA ARG A 98 5.78 -14.55 10.87
C ARG A 98 4.72 -15.62 10.64
N THR A 99 4.12 -15.64 9.46
CA THR A 99 3.32 -16.78 9.03
C THR A 99 4.23 -17.68 8.22
N PRO A 100 4.45 -18.94 8.62
CA PRO A 100 5.15 -19.89 7.77
C PRO A 100 4.45 -19.92 6.41
N PRO A 101 5.20 -19.97 5.30
CA PRO A 101 4.60 -20.05 3.98
C PRO A 101 3.62 -21.22 3.97
N ARG A 102 2.35 -20.93 3.67
CA ARG A 102 1.35 -21.98 3.56
C ARG A 102 1.79 -22.92 2.44
N SER A 103 1.62 -24.21 2.64
CA SER A 103 1.92 -25.23 1.66
C SER A 103 0.65 -25.63 0.90
N CYS A 104 0.83 -26.01 -0.36
CA CYS A 104 -0.20 -26.64 -1.18
C CYS A 104 -0.67 -27.93 -0.50
N ALA A 105 -1.99 -28.10 -0.36
CA ALA A 105 -2.56 -29.29 0.28
C ALA A 105 -2.21 -30.61 -0.45
N ASP A 106 -2.00 -30.55 -1.78
CA ASP A 106 -1.76 -31.76 -2.59
C ASP A 106 -0.28 -32.14 -2.72
N CYS A 107 0.63 -31.17 -2.68
CA CYS A 107 2.03 -31.39 -3.05
C CYS A 107 3.06 -30.70 -2.15
N GLY A 108 2.62 -29.99 -1.11
CA GLY A 108 3.52 -29.35 -0.14
C GLY A 108 4.21 -28.07 -0.63
N THR A 109 4.13 -27.72 -1.93
CA THR A 109 4.80 -26.54 -2.48
C THR A 109 4.32 -25.24 -1.81
N PRO A 110 5.20 -24.29 -1.47
CA PRO A 110 4.81 -22.99 -0.93
C PRO A 110 3.83 -22.26 -1.84
N ILE A 111 2.78 -21.67 -1.27
CA ILE A 111 1.75 -20.94 -2.00
C ILE A 111 1.53 -19.52 -1.46
N PRO A 112 1.18 -18.56 -2.32
CA PRO A 112 0.89 -17.19 -1.90
C PRO A 112 -0.37 -17.13 -1.03
N PRO A 113 -0.52 -16.05 -0.23
CA PRO A 113 -1.71 -15.82 0.57
C PRO A 113 -2.99 -15.90 -0.28
N ARG A 114 -4.07 -16.43 0.31
CA ARG A 114 -5.42 -16.62 -0.31
C ARG A 114 -5.57 -17.79 -1.28
N PHE A 115 -4.50 -18.52 -1.61
CA PHE A 115 -4.60 -19.75 -2.42
C PHE A 115 -4.66 -20.99 -1.53
N ARG A 116 -5.36 -22.04 -1.99
CA ARG A 116 -5.40 -23.38 -1.34
C ARG A 116 -4.49 -24.40 -2.01
N LEU A 117 -4.28 -24.26 -3.32
CA LEU A 117 -3.47 -25.14 -4.16
C LEU A 117 -2.45 -24.30 -4.95
N CYS A 118 -1.31 -24.92 -5.28
CA CYS A 118 -0.36 -24.32 -6.22
C CYS A 118 -0.95 -24.28 -7.64
N HIS A 119 -0.34 -23.50 -8.52
CA HIS A 119 -0.81 -23.34 -9.90
C HIS A 119 -0.93 -24.69 -10.63
N ALA A 120 0.05 -25.58 -10.46
CA ALA A 120 0.06 -26.91 -11.10
C ALA A 120 -1.10 -27.79 -10.60
N CYS A 121 -1.30 -27.89 -9.29
CA CYS A 121 -2.40 -28.69 -8.71
C CYS A 121 -3.76 -28.09 -9.06
N ARG A 122 -3.91 -26.76 -9.05
CA ARG A 122 -5.14 -26.09 -9.50
C ARG A 122 -5.48 -26.44 -10.95
N ALA A 123 -4.50 -26.37 -11.86
CA ALA A 123 -4.70 -26.73 -13.26
C ALA A 123 -5.07 -28.22 -13.43
N LYS A 124 -4.45 -29.12 -12.65
CA LYS A 124 -4.81 -30.54 -12.63
C LYS A 124 -6.27 -30.76 -12.20
N HIS A 125 -6.72 -30.10 -11.13
CA HIS A 125 -8.10 -30.16 -10.65
C HIS A 125 -9.08 -29.62 -11.69
N GLN A 126 -8.75 -28.50 -12.34
CA GLN A 126 -9.57 -27.94 -13.42
C GLN A 126 -9.75 -28.92 -14.59
N ARG A 127 -8.67 -29.60 -15.02
CA ARG A 127 -8.75 -30.61 -16.09
C ARG A 127 -9.61 -31.81 -15.68
N LEU A 128 -9.50 -32.28 -14.43
CA LEU A 128 -10.32 -33.38 -13.92
C LEU A 128 -11.81 -32.99 -13.84
N ALA A 129 -12.11 -31.79 -13.34
CA ALA A 129 -13.47 -31.27 -13.31
C ALA A 129 -14.05 -31.12 -14.72
N TYR A 130 -13.27 -30.60 -15.66
CA TYR A 130 -13.67 -30.50 -17.07
C TYR A 130 -13.98 -31.87 -17.69
N ARG A 131 -13.11 -32.87 -17.49
CA ARG A 131 -13.36 -34.25 -17.96
C ARG A 131 -14.64 -34.84 -17.37
N ARG A 132 -14.88 -34.66 -16.06
CA ARG A 132 -16.11 -35.12 -15.39
C ARG A 132 -17.36 -34.45 -15.94
N ASN A 133 -17.33 -33.14 -16.13
CA ASN A 133 -18.46 -32.41 -16.70
C ASN A 133 -18.74 -32.83 -18.14
N ARG A 134 -17.70 -33.01 -18.97
CA ARG A 134 -17.86 -33.49 -20.34
C ARG A 134 -18.45 -34.91 -20.40
N ALA A 135 -18.04 -35.81 -19.51
CA ALA A 135 -18.60 -37.15 -19.43
C ALA A 135 -20.09 -37.15 -19.01
N ARG A 136 -20.49 -36.27 -18.07
CA ARG A 136 -21.90 -36.09 -17.69
C ARG A 136 -22.74 -35.60 -18.87
N LEU A 137 -22.28 -34.57 -19.56
CA LEU A 137 -22.99 -34.02 -20.73
C LEU A 137 -23.15 -35.05 -21.85
N HIS A 138 -22.18 -35.94 -22.05
CA HIS A 138 -22.27 -37.02 -23.03
C HIS A 138 -23.21 -38.15 -22.58
N HIS A 139 -23.30 -38.43 -21.27
CA HIS A 139 -24.22 -39.44 -20.76
C HIS A 139 -25.68 -38.98 -20.86
N ASP A 140 -25.96 -37.69 -20.63
CA ASP A 140 -27.31 -37.13 -20.70
C ASP A 140 -27.87 -37.02 -22.14
N GLN A 141 -27.05 -37.27 -23.17
CA GLN A 141 -27.46 -37.24 -24.59
C GLN A 141 -27.81 -38.62 -25.19
N LEU A 142 -27.76 -39.70 -24.41
CA LEU A 142 -28.20 -41.01 -24.88
C LEU A 142 -29.74 -41.08 -24.90
N PRO A 143 -30.38 -41.44 -26.03
CA PRO A 143 -31.82 -41.60 -26.09
C PRO A 143 -32.25 -42.66 -25.08
N ARG A 144 -33.16 -42.30 -24.17
CA ARG A 144 -33.86 -43.28 -23.35
C ARG A 144 -34.76 -44.09 -24.27
N HIS A 145 -34.23 -45.17 -24.85
CA HIS A 145 -35.07 -46.17 -25.50
C HIS A 145 -35.94 -46.83 -24.42
N LEU A 146 -37.22 -46.44 -24.41
CA LEU A 146 -38.26 -47.08 -23.63
C LEU A 146 -38.55 -48.45 -24.27
N PRO A 147 -38.46 -49.57 -23.53
CA PRO A 147 -38.94 -50.84 -24.01
C PRO A 147 -40.48 -50.82 -23.99
N HIS A 148 -41.07 -51.17 -25.14
CA HIS A 148 -42.50 -51.48 -25.29
C HIS A 148 -42.76 -52.95 -24.97
#